data_AF-A0ABD6WEN2-F1
#
_entry.id   AF-A0ABD6WEN2-F1
#
_cell.length_a   1.000
_cell.length_b   1.000
_cell.length_c   1.000
_cell.angle_alpha   90.00
_cell.angle_beta   90.00
_cell.angle_gamma   90.00
#
_symmetry.space_group_name_H-M   'P 1'
#
loop_
_entity.id
_entity.type
_entity.pdbx_description
1 polymer ?
#
loop_
_entity_poly.entity_id
_entity_poly.type
_entity_poly.pdbx_seq_one_letter_code
_entity_poly.pdbx_strand_id
1 'polypeptide(L)'
;MTETPPAPAPTPAKRRWTAARLALLAGAVLILAGLAALALVPLQYATLGAQGFDDLCRGSLGGVPPEAGELVRGFWSWWPLGAACQWTLLDGTTVVDLPDWSTTAVAVVGAVLLVVGAALAIASPLLRRRSDQVPSA
;
A
#
# COMPACT_ATOMS: atom_id res chain seq x y z
N MET A 1 22.81 15.38 -68.16
CA MET A 1 22.12 15.70 -66.89
C MET A 1 21.83 14.38 -66.22
N THR A 2 22.64 14.00 -65.22
CA THR A 2 22.46 12.77 -64.45
C THR A 2 21.73 13.17 -63.17
N GLU A 3 20.46 12.82 -63.10
CA GLU A 3 19.58 13.10 -61.96
C GLU A 3 19.85 12.06 -60.88
N THR A 4 20.47 12.48 -59.78
CA THR A 4 20.74 11.61 -58.63
C THR A 4 19.43 11.31 -57.92
N PRO A 5 19.05 10.02 -57.69
CA PRO A 5 17.81 9.71 -57.00
C PRO A 5 17.82 10.22 -55.56
N PRO A 6 16.70 10.75 -55.04
CA PRO A 6 16.65 11.23 -53.66
C PRO A 6 16.82 10.07 -52.68
N ALA A 7 17.68 10.26 -51.68
CA ALA A 7 17.93 9.28 -50.64
C ALA A 7 16.64 8.96 -49.85
N PRO A 8 16.41 7.69 -49.48
CA PRO A 8 15.22 7.30 -48.75
C PRO A 8 15.18 7.98 -47.37
N ALA A 9 14.03 8.55 -47.02
CA ALA A 9 13.83 9.22 -45.74
C ALA A 9 13.97 8.21 -44.57
N PRO A 10 14.62 8.60 -43.46
CA PRO A 10 14.75 7.74 -42.30
C PRO A 10 13.37 7.46 -41.70
N THR A 11 12.91 6.21 -41.76
CA THR A 11 11.67 5.79 -41.11
C THR A 11 11.77 5.99 -39.59
N PRO A 12 10.75 6.57 -38.93
CA PRO A 12 10.77 6.74 -37.49
C PRO A 12 10.74 5.37 -36.81
N ALA A 13 11.84 5.00 -36.17
CA ALA A 13 11.92 3.79 -35.38
C ALA A 13 10.89 3.88 -34.24
N LYS A 14 9.77 3.17 -34.36
CA LYS A 14 8.82 2.99 -33.26
C LYS A 14 9.60 2.40 -32.08
N ARG A 15 9.81 3.22 -31.04
CA ARG A 15 10.54 2.89 -29.82
C ARG A 15 9.85 1.72 -29.12
N ARG A 16 10.16 0.49 -29.53
CA ARG A 16 9.64 -0.74 -28.92
C ARG A 16 10.19 -0.82 -27.52
N TRP A 17 9.30 -0.67 -26.54
CA TRP A 17 9.65 -0.84 -25.13
C TRP A 17 10.04 -2.30 -24.91
N THR A 18 11.28 -2.53 -24.48
CA THR A 18 11.72 -3.88 -24.11
C THR A 18 10.92 -4.36 -22.90
N ALA A 19 10.52 -5.63 -22.86
CA ALA A 19 9.76 -6.21 -21.74
C ALA A 19 10.35 -5.89 -20.36
N ALA A 20 11.68 -5.79 -20.25
CA ALA A 20 12.38 -5.35 -19.04
C ALA A 20 12.00 -3.95 -18.53
N ARG A 21 11.72 -2.99 -19.44
CA ARG A 21 11.26 -1.64 -19.06
C ARG A 21 9.82 -1.64 -18.57
N LEU A 22 8.97 -2.49 -19.15
CA LEU A 22 7.60 -2.67 -18.67
C LEU A 22 7.59 -3.33 -17.28
N ALA A 23 8.44 -4.35 -17.06
CA ALA A 23 8.61 -4.99 -15.76
C ALA A 23 9.12 -4.01 -14.68
N LEU A 24 10.09 -3.14 -15.04
CA LEU A 24 10.57 -2.08 -14.15
C LEU A 24 9.46 -1.08 -13.80
N LEU A 25 8.70 -0.60 -14.80
CA LEU A 25 7.59 0.32 -14.56
C LEU A 25 6.50 -0.33 -13.70
N ALA A 26 6.12 -1.57 -13.99
CA ALA A 26 5.15 -2.31 -13.18
C ALA A 26 5.64 -2.48 -11.74
N GLY A 27 6.91 -2.86 -11.56
CA GLY A 27 7.52 -2.96 -10.23
C GLY A 27 7.52 -1.63 -9.48
N ALA A 28 7.87 -0.53 -10.15
CA ALA A 28 7.84 0.81 -9.56
C ALA A 28 6.43 1.23 -9.14
N VAL A 29 5.41 0.97 -9.98
CA VAL A 29 4.01 1.26 -9.65
C VAL A 29 3.55 0.47 -8.44
N LEU A 30 3.89 -0.82 -8.36
CA LEU A 30 3.55 -1.68 -7.21
C LEU A 30 4.22 -1.20 -5.92
N ILE A 31 5.49 -0.80 -5.98
CA ILE A 31 6.20 -0.21 -4.83
C ILE A 31 5.52 1.06 -4.37
N LEU A 32 5.20 1.98 -5.28
CA LEU A 32 4.54 3.24 -4.95
C LEU A 32 3.15 3.01 -4.33
N ALA A 33 2.35 2.10 -4.90
CA ALA A 33 1.05 1.74 -4.37
C ALA A 33 1.17 1.08 -2.98
N GLY A 34 2.14 0.18 -2.79
CA GLY A 34 2.39 -0.47 -1.51
C GLY A 34 2.84 0.51 -0.43
N LEU A 35 3.75 1.43 -0.76
CA LEU A 35 4.19 2.50 0.14
C LEU A 35 3.05 3.44 0.50
N ALA A 36 2.22 3.84 -0.47
CA ALA A 36 1.07 4.69 -0.22
C ALA A 36 0.09 4.02 0.74
N ALA A 37 -0.23 2.74 0.52
CA ALA A 37 -1.11 1.97 1.40
C ALA A 37 -0.53 1.84 2.83
N LEU A 38 0.77 1.56 2.97
CA LEU A 38 1.42 1.48 4.27
C LEU A 38 1.50 2.83 4.99
N ALA A 39 1.70 3.93 4.26
CA ALA A 39 1.74 5.27 4.81
C ALA A 39 0.38 5.73 5.38
N LEU A 40 -0.72 5.11 4.95
CA LEU A 40 -2.03 5.36 5.54
C LEU A 40 -2.09 4.97 7.03
N VAL A 41 -1.34 3.95 7.47
CA VAL A 41 -1.36 3.48 8.87
C VAL A 41 -0.83 4.55 9.85
N PRO A 42 0.42 5.07 9.70
CA PRO A 42 0.91 6.13 10.58
C PRO A 42 0.12 7.43 10.40
N LEU A 43 -0.39 7.72 9.20
CA LEU A 43 -1.24 8.89 8.96
C LEU A 43 -2.57 8.76 9.73
N GLN A 44 -3.21 7.59 9.70
CA GLN A 44 -4.42 7.30 10.44
C GLN A 44 -4.15 7.37 11.95
N TYR A 45 -3.05 6.80 12.44
CA TYR A 45 -2.66 6.92 13.84
C TYR A 45 -2.47 8.38 14.26
N ALA A 46 -1.76 9.19 13.47
CA ALA A 46 -1.50 10.59 13.79
C ALA A 46 -2.78 11.43 13.78
N THR A 47 -3.67 11.21 12.82
CA THR A 47 -4.95 11.94 12.71
C THR A 47 -5.90 11.59 13.85
N LEU A 48 -6.07 10.31 14.18
CA LEU A 48 -6.90 9.88 15.30
C LEU A 48 -6.28 10.28 16.65
N GLY A 49 -4.96 10.19 16.78
CA GLY A 49 -4.24 10.62 17.98
C GLY A 49 -4.37 12.12 18.22
N ALA A 50 -4.37 12.94 17.16
CA ALA A 50 -4.59 14.39 17.27
C ALA A 50 -6.03 14.75 17.69
N GLN A 51 -7.01 13.90 17.36
CA GLN A 51 -8.40 14.04 17.79
C GLN A 51 -8.63 13.57 19.22
N GLY A 52 -7.77 12.70 19.74
CA GLY A 52 -7.91 12.05 21.05
C GLY A 52 -8.75 10.77 20.95
N PHE A 53 -8.14 9.64 21.30
CA PHE A 53 -8.82 8.34 21.21
C PHE A 53 -10.04 8.23 22.13
N ASP A 54 -10.00 8.85 23.31
CA ASP A 54 -11.15 8.86 24.22
C ASP A 54 -12.34 9.61 23.61
N ASP A 55 -12.09 10.75 22.97
CA ASP A 55 -13.15 11.57 22.37
C ASP A 55 -13.76 10.89 21.15
N LEU A 56 -12.94 10.18 20.37
CA LEU A 56 -13.41 9.28 19.30
C LEU A 56 -14.30 8.17 19.85
N CYS A 57 -13.91 7.52 20.95
CA CYS A 57 -14.72 6.48 21.57
C CYS A 57 -16.03 7.01 22.16
N ARG A 58 -16.05 8.23 22.73
CA ARG A 58 -17.27 8.86 23.25
C ARG A 58 -18.22 9.32 22.13
N GLY A 59 -17.68 9.75 20.98
CA GLY A 59 -18.45 10.18 19.82
C GLY A 59 -18.85 9.06 18.87
N SER A 60 -18.27 7.87 19.00
CA SER A 60 -18.54 6.71 18.15
C SER A 60 -19.83 6.01 18.55
N LEU A 61 -20.71 5.76 17.56
CA LEU A 61 -21.90 4.90 17.68
C LEU A 61 -21.57 3.40 17.53
N GLY A 62 -20.32 2.99 17.78
CA GLY A 62 -19.82 1.60 17.69
C GLY A 62 -20.29 0.69 18.83
N GLY A 63 -19.87 -0.59 18.80
CA GLY A 63 -20.57 -1.79 19.33
C GLY A 63 -21.05 -1.84 20.79
N VAL A 64 -20.73 -0.84 21.61
CA VAL A 64 -21.27 -0.65 22.97
C VAL A 64 -21.82 0.77 23.06
N PRO A 65 -23.15 0.96 23.13
CA PRO A 65 -23.70 2.29 23.22
C PRO A 65 -23.30 2.95 24.56
N PRO A 66 -23.13 4.28 24.61
CA PRO A 66 -22.69 4.99 25.82
C PRO A 66 -23.66 4.81 26.99
N GLU A 67 -24.92 4.47 26.76
CA GLU A 67 -25.86 4.07 27.81
C GLU A 67 -25.57 2.70 28.46
N ALA A 68 -24.68 1.88 27.89
CA ALA A 68 -24.37 0.53 28.37
C ALA A 68 -23.15 0.45 29.30
N GLY A 69 -22.41 1.55 29.51
CA GLY A 69 -21.22 1.55 30.37
C GLY A 69 -20.41 2.84 30.40
N GLU A 70 -19.38 2.87 31.24
CA GLU A 70 -18.41 3.96 31.35
C GLU A 70 -17.18 3.69 30.47
N LEU A 71 -16.74 4.68 29.69
CA LEU A 71 -15.51 4.58 28.92
C LEU A 71 -14.31 4.63 29.86
N VAL A 72 -13.49 3.58 29.85
CA VAL A 72 -12.23 3.52 30.59
C VAL A 72 -11.12 4.24 29.82
N ARG A 73 -10.99 3.95 28.53
CA ARG A 73 -10.02 4.57 27.61
C ARG A 73 -10.27 4.20 26.16
N GLY A 74 -9.92 5.10 25.26
CA GLY A 74 -9.62 4.83 23.86
C GLY A 74 -8.11 4.65 23.65
N PHE A 75 -7.73 3.77 22.75
CA PHE A 75 -6.33 3.53 22.43
C PHE A 75 -6.15 3.03 20.99
N TRP A 76 -4.91 3.00 20.51
CA TRP A 76 -4.58 2.40 19.23
C TRP A 76 -4.27 0.91 19.39
N SER A 77 -5.00 0.07 18.67
CA SER A 77 -4.70 -1.35 18.51
C SER A 77 -3.74 -1.56 17.35
N TRP A 78 -2.71 -2.38 17.57
CA TRP A 78 -1.77 -2.78 16.52
C TRP A 78 -2.23 -4.02 15.75
N TRP A 79 -3.22 -4.75 16.28
CA TRP A 79 -3.74 -5.96 15.65
C TRP A 79 -5.13 -6.36 16.16
N PRO A 80 -6.20 -6.21 15.35
CA PRO A 80 -6.28 -5.42 14.12
C PRO A 80 -5.86 -3.95 14.31
N LEU A 81 -5.32 -3.34 13.26
CA LEU A 81 -4.92 -1.92 13.21
C LEU A 81 -6.15 -1.01 13.26
N GLY A 82 -6.20 -0.11 14.23
CA GLY A 82 -7.29 0.87 14.34
C GLY A 82 -7.46 1.43 15.76
N ALA A 83 -8.43 2.32 15.93
CA ALA A 83 -8.84 2.77 17.26
C ALA A 83 -9.67 1.68 17.95
N ALA A 84 -9.36 1.41 19.22
CA ALA A 84 -10.05 0.48 20.09
C ALA A 84 -10.55 1.22 21.33
N CYS A 85 -11.67 0.74 21.90
CA CYS A 85 -12.31 1.37 23.04
C CYS A 85 -12.50 0.34 24.15
N GLN A 86 -12.11 0.70 25.37
CA GLN A 86 -12.32 -0.13 26.56
C GLN A 86 -13.43 0.47 27.42
N TRP A 87 -14.44 -0.35 27.72
CA TRP A 87 -15.63 0.04 28.46
C TRP A 87 -15.80 -0.81 29.71
N THR A 88 -16.36 -0.22 30.76
CA THR A 88 -16.90 -0.93 31.92
C THR A 88 -18.42 -0.94 31.82
N LEU A 89 -19.03 -2.12 31.71
CA LEU A 89 -20.48 -2.27 31.60
C LEU A 89 -21.18 -2.03 32.94
N LEU A 90 -22.51 -1.90 32.90
CA LEU A 90 -23.36 -1.71 34.09
C LEU A 90 -23.25 -2.85 35.12
N ASP A 91 -22.84 -4.05 34.71
CA ASP A 91 -22.59 -5.20 35.59
C ASP A 91 -21.16 -5.21 36.18
N GLY A 92 -20.35 -4.19 35.89
CA GLY A 92 -18.97 -4.04 36.34
C GLY A 92 -17.94 -4.83 35.52
N THR A 93 -18.36 -5.54 34.46
CA THR A 93 -17.42 -6.23 33.58
C THR A 93 -16.71 -5.25 32.64
N THR A 94 -15.49 -5.58 32.23
CA THR A 94 -14.76 -4.77 31.24
C THR A 94 -14.73 -5.47 29.89
N VAL A 95 -15.04 -4.72 28.84
CA VAL A 95 -15.04 -5.20 27.45
C VAL A 95 -14.20 -4.27 26.60
N VAL A 96 -13.47 -4.86 25.65
CA VAL A 96 -12.68 -4.13 24.65
C VAL A 96 -13.38 -4.28 23.31
N ASP A 97 -13.83 -3.17 22.76
CA ASP A 97 -14.32 -3.07 21.38
C ASP A 97 -13.10 -2.85 20.47
N LEU A 98 -12.83 -3.84 19.61
CA LEU A 98 -11.71 -3.81 18.69
C LEU A 98 -12.13 -3.23 17.34
N PRO A 99 -11.20 -2.57 16.62
CA PRO A 99 -11.47 -2.10 15.27
C PRO A 99 -11.71 -3.26 14.31
N ASP A 100 -12.31 -2.94 13.15
CA ASP A 100 -12.44 -3.90 12.07
C ASP A 100 -11.08 -4.26 11.43
N TRP A 101 -11.11 -5.26 10.55
CA TRP A 101 -9.90 -5.74 9.86
C TRP A 101 -9.56 -4.94 8.59
N SER A 102 -10.30 -3.87 8.26
CA SER A 102 -10.16 -3.17 6.98
C SER A 102 -8.79 -2.49 6.84
N THR A 103 -8.38 -1.68 7.84
CA THR A 103 -7.05 -1.05 7.86
C THR A 103 -5.94 -2.10 7.86
N THR A 104 -6.11 -3.19 8.61
CA THR A 104 -5.13 -4.29 8.63
C THR A 104 -4.99 -4.96 7.26
N ALA A 105 -6.10 -5.25 6.60
CA ALA A 105 -6.11 -5.84 5.26
C ALA A 105 -5.43 -4.92 4.24
N VAL A 106 -5.71 -3.61 4.27
CA VAL A 106 -5.05 -2.62 3.40
C VAL A 106 -3.54 -2.59 3.66
N ALA A 107 -3.10 -2.61 4.91
CA ALA A 107 -1.68 -2.64 5.26
C ALA A 107 -0.99 -3.92 4.76
N VAL A 108 -1.63 -5.08 4.92
CA VAL A 108 -1.11 -6.37 4.44
C VAL A 108 -1.02 -6.38 2.92
N VAL A 109 -2.06 -5.94 2.20
CA VAL A 109 -2.04 -5.81 0.74
C VAL A 109 -0.92 -4.86 0.31
N GLY A 110 -0.78 -3.71 0.98
CA GLY A 110 0.30 -2.77 0.72
C GLY A 110 1.70 -3.38 0.87
N ALA A 111 1.91 -4.14 1.95
CA ALA A 111 3.17 -4.86 2.16
C ALA A 111 3.45 -5.89 1.06
N VAL A 112 2.43 -6.67 0.65
CA VAL A 112 2.56 -7.64 -0.44
C VAL A 112 2.90 -6.96 -1.76
N LEU A 113 2.23 -5.87 -2.12
CA LEU A 113 2.51 -5.11 -3.33
C LEU A 113 3.95 -4.58 -3.34
N LEU A 114 4.43 -4.11 -2.19
CA LEU A 114 5.80 -3.60 -2.03
C LEU A 114 6.83 -4.71 -2.25
N VAL A 115 6.63 -5.88 -1.66
CA VAL A 115 7.52 -7.04 -1.82
C VAL A 115 7.54 -7.52 -3.27
N VAL A 116 6.37 -7.68 -3.90
CA VAL A 116 6.27 -8.11 -5.30
C VAL A 116 6.91 -7.08 -6.24
N GLY A 117 6.64 -5.79 -6.02
CA GLY A 117 7.22 -4.71 -6.80
C GLY A 117 8.75 -4.66 -6.69
N ALA A 118 9.29 -4.83 -5.47
CA ALA A 118 10.73 -4.92 -5.23
C ALA A 118 11.35 -6.13 -5.94
N ALA A 119 10.72 -7.31 -5.86
CA ALA A 119 11.20 -8.51 -6.55
C ALA A 119 11.26 -8.31 -8.07
N LEU A 120 10.25 -7.68 -8.68
CA LEU A 120 10.23 -7.37 -10.11
C LEU A 120 11.32 -6.35 -10.50
N ALA A 121 11.49 -5.31 -9.69
CA ALA A 121 12.52 -4.30 -9.90
C ALA A 121 13.94 -4.90 -9.85
N ILE A 122 14.19 -5.84 -8.93
CA ILE A 122 15.48 -6.52 -8.77
C ILE A 122 15.73 -7.57 -9.86
N ALA A 123 14.71 -8.36 -10.22
CA ALA A 123 14.86 -9.44 -11.20
C ALA A 123 15.02 -8.94 -12.64
N SER A 124 14.36 -7.84 -13.00
CA SER A 124 14.38 -7.28 -14.37
C SER A 124 15.77 -6.95 -14.96
N PRO A 125 16.73 -6.31 -14.25
CA PRO A 125 18.08 -6.10 -14.77
C PRO A 125 18.91 -7.40 -14.85
N LEU A 126 18.66 -8.38 -13.98
CA LEU A 126 19.37 -9.67 -13.97
C LEU A 126 18.99 -10.55 -15.16
N LEU A 127 17.70 -10.57 -15.52
CA LEU A 127 17.21 -11.26 -16.71
C LEU A 127 17.78 -10.67 -18.00
N ARG A 128 17.92 -9.34 -18.06
CA ARG A 128 18.50 -8.64 -19.22
C ARG A 128 19.96 -9.02 -19.45
N ARG A 129 20.76 -9.10 -18.37
CA ARG A 129 22.17 -9.50 -18.44
C ARG A 129 22.36 -10.94 -18.95
N ARG A 130 21.45 -11.86 -18.63
CA ARG A 130 21.51 -13.25 -19.12
C ARG A 130 21.17 -13.37 -20.60
N SER A 131 20.22 -12.56 -21.09
CA SER A 131 19.82 -12.57 -22.50
C SER A 131 20.91 -12.04 -23.44
N ASP A 132 21.69 -11.04 -22.99
CA ASP A 132 22.82 -10.50 -23.77
C ASP A 132 24.03 -11.47 -23.83
N GLN A 133 24.06 -12.52 -23.00
CA GLN A 133 25.16 -13.50 -22.93
C GLN A 133 24.92 -14.78 -23.73
N VAL A 134 23.77 -14.98 -24.37
CA VAL A 134 23.56 -16.15 -25.23
C VAL A 134 24.20 -15.86 -26.60
N PRO A 135 25.35 -16.48 -26.95
CA PRO A 135 25.90 -16.33 -28.28
C PRO A 135 24.97 -17.04 -29.25
N SER A 136 24.52 -16.34 -30.28
CA SER A 136 23.86 -16.95 -31.43
C SER A 136 24.86 -17.91 -32.09
N ALA A 137 24.62 -19.21 -31.89
CA ALA A 137 25.26 -20.30 -32.63
C ALA A 137 24.61 -20.44 -34.02
#